data_AF-A0A942REW1-F1
#
_entry.id   AF-A0A942REW1-F1
#
_cell.length_a   1.000
_cell.length_b   1.000
_cell.length_c   1.000
_cell.angle_alpha   90.00
_cell.angle_beta   90.00
_cell.angle_gamma   90.00
#
_symmetry.space_group_name_H-M   'P 1'
#
loop_
_entity.id
_entity.type
_entity.pdbx_description
1 polymer ?
#
loop_
_entity_poly.entity_id
_entity_poly.type
_entity_poly.pdbx_seq_one_letter_code
_entity_poly.pdbx_strand_id
1 'polypeptide(L)'
;MKSRITTIYLIIGVLLSVSIFVSSYTANVRLPDNHQGYEPVQPIAFSHRLHAGEMGMQCLYCHFGAEKSKHAGIPPVNVCMNCHKYVSAPFVDTKAEEQLATKENRKPR
;
A
#
# COMPACT_ATOMS: atom_id res chain seq x y z
N MET A 1 26.70 43.18 -28.33
CA MET A 1 25.35 42.78 -27.85
C MET A 1 24.89 41.41 -28.35
N LYS A 2 24.97 41.10 -29.66
CA LYS A 2 24.50 39.82 -30.25
C LYS A 2 25.14 38.55 -29.64
N SER A 3 26.44 38.56 -29.38
CA SER A 3 27.15 37.43 -28.73
C SER A 3 26.65 37.13 -27.32
N ARG A 4 26.32 38.16 -26.50
CA ARG A 4 25.77 37.95 -25.15
C ARG A 4 24.37 37.34 -25.19
N ILE A 5 23.56 37.73 -26.17
CA ILE A 5 22.20 37.20 -26.36
C ILE A 5 22.26 35.72 -26.80
N THR A 6 23.15 35.36 -27.72
CA THR A 6 23.32 33.95 -28.13
C THR A 6 23.83 33.08 -26.98
N THR A 7 24.71 33.60 -26.11
CA THR A 7 25.19 32.86 -24.93
C THR A 7 24.05 32.63 -23.93
N ILE A 8 23.15 33.60 -23.72
CA ILE A 8 21.99 33.45 -22.83
C ILE A 8 21.06 32.34 -23.31
N TYR A 9 20.74 32.29 -24.61
CA TYR A 9 19.87 31.23 -25.14
C TYR A 9 20.49 29.83 -25.04
N LEU A 10 21.81 29.71 -25.26
CA LEU A 10 22.51 28.44 -25.07
C LEU A 10 22.47 27.99 -23.61
N ILE A 11 22.67 28.91 -22.66
CA ILE A 11 22.60 28.60 -21.23
C ILE A 11 21.19 28.13 -20.85
N ILE A 12 20.15 28.84 -21.28
CA ILE A 12 18.76 28.46 -21.01
C ILE A 12 18.44 27.08 -21.60
N GLY A 13 18.84 26.83 -22.85
CA GLY A 13 18.61 25.54 -23.50
C GLY A 13 19.31 24.37 -22.79
N VAL A 14 20.54 24.58 -22.32
CA VAL A 14 21.28 23.58 -21.53
C VAL A 14 20.64 23.35 -20.17
N LEU A 15 20.21 24.42 -19.48
CA LEU A 15 19.54 24.27 -18.17
C LEU A 15 18.21 23.51 -18.31
N LEU A 16 17.44 23.78 -19.37
CA LEU A 16 16.18 23.09 -19.63
C LEU A 16 16.39 21.61 -19.96
N SER A 17 17.38 21.28 -20.80
CA SER A 17 17.70 19.89 -21.14
C SER A 17 18.22 19.11 -19.94
N VAL A 18 19.08 19.72 -19.11
CA VAL A 18 19.55 19.12 -17.85
C VAL A 18 18.38 18.90 -16.88
N SER A 19 17.48 19.88 -16.73
CA SER A 19 16.31 19.74 -15.85
C SER A 19 15.39 18.59 -16.28
N ILE A 20 15.13 18.44 -17.58
CA ILE A 20 14.32 17.35 -18.13
C ILE A 20 15.00 16.00 -17.91
N PHE A 21 16.31 15.93 -18.16
CA PHE A 21 17.09 14.71 -17.96
C PHE A 21 17.10 14.27 -16.49
N VAL A 22 17.37 15.19 -15.55
CA VAL A 22 17.36 14.91 -14.10
C VAL A 22 15.97 14.47 -13.63
N SER A 23 14.91 15.15 -14.08
CA SER A 23 13.52 14.78 -13.73
C SER A 23 13.17 13.39 -14.24
N SER A 24 13.56 13.07 -15.47
CA SER A 24 13.31 11.75 -16.08
C SER A 24 14.10 10.64 -15.39
N TYR A 25 15.35 10.91 -15.03
CA TYR A 25 16.20 9.96 -14.30
C TYR A 25 15.61 9.68 -12.90
N THR A 26 15.31 10.73 -12.14
CA THR A 26 14.78 10.61 -10.76
C THR A 26 13.39 9.98 -10.70
N ALA A 27 12.52 10.19 -11.69
CA ALA A 27 11.21 9.53 -11.77
C ALA A 27 11.30 8.01 -11.87
N ASN A 28 12.42 7.46 -12.35
CA ASN A 28 12.63 6.02 -12.52
C ASN A 28 13.54 5.40 -11.45
N VAL A 29 14.09 6.22 -10.54
CA VAL A 29 14.87 5.72 -9.40
C VAL A 29 13.90 5.13 -8.38
N ARG A 30 13.93 3.81 -8.24
CA ARG A 30 13.28 3.14 -7.10
C ARG A 30 14.21 3.24 -5.90
N LEU A 31 13.74 3.87 -4.82
CA LEU A 31 14.46 3.89 -3.55
C LEU A 31 14.60 2.46 -3.01
N PRO A 32 15.74 2.12 -2.39
CA PRO A 32 15.82 0.95 -1.52
C PRO A 32 14.69 1.03 -0.47
N ASP A 33 14.07 -0.10 -0.11
CA ASP A 33 12.92 -0.17 0.82
C ASP A 33 11.56 0.32 0.28
N ASN A 34 11.42 0.48 -1.05
CA ASN A 34 10.09 0.70 -1.64
C ASN A 34 9.32 -0.62 -1.77
N HIS A 35 8.46 -0.91 -0.80
CA HIS A 35 7.60 -2.11 -0.79
C HIS A 35 6.20 -1.87 -1.38
N GLN A 36 6.01 -0.83 -2.20
CA GLN A 36 4.73 -0.58 -2.87
C GLN A 36 4.33 -1.78 -3.75
N GLY A 37 3.13 -2.31 -3.50
CA GLY A 37 2.60 -3.47 -4.20
C GLY A 37 3.18 -4.82 -3.76
N TYR A 38 3.94 -4.85 -2.66
CA TYR A 38 4.38 -6.10 -2.05
C TYR A 38 3.21 -6.77 -1.31
N GLU A 39 2.79 -7.94 -1.80
CA GLU A 39 1.64 -8.69 -1.30
C GLU A 39 2.06 -10.17 -1.14
N PRO A 40 2.68 -10.57 -0.01
CA PRO A 40 3.10 -11.94 0.21
C PRO A 40 1.91 -12.83 0.62
N VAL A 41 1.95 -14.10 0.22
CA VAL A 41 0.96 -15.09 0.66
C VAL A 41 1.01 -15.22 2.19
N GLN A 42 -0.10 -14.92 2.84
CA GLN A 42 -0.23 -15.04 4.30
C GLN A 42 -0.55 -16.48 4.70
N PRO A 43 -0.04 -16.96 5.87
CA PRO A 43 -0.41 -18.29 6.40
C PRO A 43 -1.90 -18.43 6.74
N ILE A 44 -2.57 -17.31 6.98
CA ILE A 44 -4.00 -17.23 7.29
C ILE A 44 -4.64 -16.27 6.28
N ALA A 45 -5.73 -16.71 5.65
CA ALA A 45 -6.50 -15.90 4.70
C ALA A 45 -7.36 -14.86 5.42
N PHE A 46 -6.73 -13.82 5.96
CA PHE A 46 -7.42 -12.73 6.65
C PHE A 46 -7.93 -11.67 5.65
N SER A 47 -9.21 -11.29 5.74
CA SER A 47 -9.78 -10.22 4.89
C SER A 47 -9.96 -8.91 5.67
N HIS A 48 -9.10 -7.91 5.43
CA HIS A 48 -9.30 -6.55 5.96
C HIS A 48 -10.60 -5.92 5.42
N ARG A 49 -10.99 -6.26 4.19
CA ARG A 49 -12.22 -5.75 3.57
C ARG A 49 -13.46 -6.17 4.35
N LEU A 50 -13.55 -7.46 4.72
CA LEU A 50 -14.69 -7.95 5.49
C LEU A 50 -14.75 -7.29 6.86
N HIS A 51 -13.64 -7.33 7.61
CA HIS A 51 -13.61 -6.88 9.00
C HIS A 51 -13.72 -5.35 9.14
N ALA A 52 -12.87 -4.59 8.44
CA ALA A 52 -12.84 -3.13 8.59
C ALA A 52 -13.79 -2.41 7.62
N GLY A 53 -14.03 -2.98 6.44
CA GLY A 53 -14.88 -2.38 5.41
C GLY A 53 -16.36 -2.70 5.62
N GLU A 54 -16.73 -3.98 5.50
CA GLU A 54 -18.14 -4.40 5.50
C GLU A 54 -18.73 -4.43 6.92
N MET A 55 -17.99 -4.94 7.90
CA MET A 55 -18.43 -4.98 9.30
C MET A 55 -18.14 -3.68 10.07
N GLY A 56 -17.35 -2.77 9.48
CA GLY A 56 -17.03 -1.47 10.09
C GLY A 56 -16.23 -1.56 11.39
N MET A 57 -15.44 -2.62 11.60
CA MET A 57 -14.59 -2.71 12.79
C MET A 57 -13.54 -1.60 12.78
N GLN A 58 -13.42 -0.91 13.92
CA GLN A 58 -12.46 0.18 14.06
C GLN A 58 -11.02 -0.33 13.93
N CYS A 59 -10.18 0.39 13.19
CA CYS A 59 -8.78 0.00 12.94
C CYS A 59 -7.99 -0.26 14.23
N LEU A 60 -8.25 0.54 15.27
CA LEU A 60 -7.58 0.48 16.57
C LEU A 60 -7.97 -0.73 17.41
N TYR A 61 -9.05 -1.42 17.06
CA TYR A 61 -9.42 -2.67 17.73
C TYR A 61 -8.33 -3.74 17.56
N CYS A 62 -7.77 -3.84 16.35
CA CYS A 62 -6.67 -4.75 16.05
C CYS A 62 -5.31 -4.07 16.22
N HIS A 63 -5.17 -2.81 15.77
CA HIS A 63 -3.92 -2.06 15.78
C HIS A 63 -3.83 -1.08 16.95
N PHE A 64 -3.98 -1.59 18.18
CA PHE A 64 -4.03 -0.79 19.40
C PHE A 64 -2.75 0.03 19.66
N GLY A 65 -1.62 -0.36 19.09
CA GLY A 65 -0.36 0.37 19.19
C GLY A 65 -0.32 1.65 18.35
N ALA A 66 -1.22 1.80 17.36
CA ALA A 66 -1.13 2.86 16.36
C ALA A 66 -1.24 4.28 16.95
N GLU A 67 -1.97 4.46 18.05
CA GLU A 67 -2.11 5.78 18.70
C GLU A 67 -0.96 6.12 19.65
N LYS A 68 -0.25 5.12 20.19
CA LYS A 68 0.63 5.29 21.37
C LYS A 68 2.07 4.91 21.11
N SER A 69 2.35 4.20 20.03
CA SER A 69 3.66 3.65 19.70
C SER A 69 4.11 4.10 18.32
N LYS A 70 5.42 4.08 18.08
CA LYS A 70 5.99 4.25 16.74
C LYS A 70 5.58 3.13 15.78
N HIS A 71 5.12 1.99 16.31
CA HIS A 71 4.71 0.82 15.53
C HIS A 71 3.32 0.39 15.98
N ALA A 72 2.40 0.28 15.02
CA ALA A 72 1.01 -0.13 15.27
C ALA A 72 0.89 -1.57 15.82
N GLY A 73 1.82 -2.43 15.41
CA GLY A 73 1.86 -3.85 15.78
C GLY A 73 0.82 -4.69 15.03
N ILE A 74 1.04 -6.00 15.02
CA ILE A 74 0.07 -7.01 14.58
C ILE A 74 -0.62 -7.55 15.84
N PRO A 75 -1.95 -7.70 15.84
CA PRO A 75 -2.66 -8.19 17.02
C PRO A 75 -2.22 -9.61 17.41
N PRO A 76 -2.16 -9.93 18.71
CA PRO A 76 -2.02 -11.31 19.15
C PRO A 76 -3.28 -12.13 18.83
N VAL A 77 -3.13 -13.46 18.79
CA VAL A 77 -4.21 -14.42 18.44
C VAL A 77 -5.44 -14.28 19.34
N ASN A 78 -5.28 -13.84 20.59
CA ASN A 78 -6.39 -13.62 21.51
C ASN A 78 -7.41 -12.59 20.98
N VAL A 79 -6.99 -11.57 20.23
CA VAL A 79 -7.89 -10.58 19.61
C VAL A 79 -8.81 -11.26 18.60
N CYS A 80 -8.26 -12.16 17.79
CA CYS A 80 -9.05 -12.97 16.85
C CYS A 80 -10.06 -13.85 17.61
N MET A 81 -9.62 -14.49 18.69
CA MET A 81 -10.43 -15.42 19.47
C MET A 81 -11.52 -14.75 20.32
N ASN A 82 -11.47 -13.43 20.53
CA ASN A 82 -12.57 -12.70 21.18
C ASN A 82 -13.90 -12.91 20.46
N CYS A 83 -13.85 -13.02 19.12
CA CYS A 83 -15.02 -13.30 18.29
C CYS A 83 -15.01 -14.75 17.78
N HIS A 84 -13.86 -15.23 17.28
CA HIS A 84 -13.79 -16.51 16.57
C HIS A 84 -14.04 -17.76 17.43
N LYS A 85 -14.15 -17.60 18.75
CA LYS A 85 -14.67 -18.64 19.64
C LYS A 85 -16.18 -18.88 19.46
N TYR A 86 -16.92 -17.88 18.97
CA TYR A 86 -18.37 -17.88 18.84
C TYR A 86 -18.83 -17.74 17.38
N VAL A 87 -18.00 -17.14 16.53
CA VAL A 87 -18.28 -16.98 15.10
C VAL A 87 -17.19 -17.64 14.25
N SER A 88 -17.59 -18.52 13.36
CA SER A 88 -16.69 -19.11 12.36
C SER A 88 -17.16 -18.70 10.98
N ALA A 89 -16.23 -18.45 10.06
CA ALA A 89 -16.58 -18.40 8.65
C ALA A 89 -16.72 -19.86 8.16
N PRO A 90 -17.94 -20.36 7.89
CA PRO A 90 -18.08 -21.68 7.29
C PRO A 90 -17.38 -21.70 5.92
N PHE A 91 -16.97 -22.89 5.50
CA PHE A 91 -16.22 -23.06 4.25
C PHE A 91 -16.91 -22.42 3.03
N VAL A 92 -18.24 -22.49 3.00
CA VAL A 92 -19.07 -21.88 1.94
C VAL A 92 -18.85 -20.37 1.86
N ASP A 93 -18.87 -19.66 3.00
CA ASP A 93 -18.70 -18.21 3.04
C ASP A 93 -17.28 -17.81 2.67
N THR A 94 -16.28 -18.59 3.10
CA THR A 94 -14.88 -18.34 2.71
C THR A 94 -14.67 -18.50 1.21
N LYS A 95 -15.31 -19.50 0.59
CA LYS A 95 -15.27 -19.72 -0.85
C LYS A 95 -16.02 -18.64 -1.62
N ALA A 96 -17.14 -18.16 -1.09
CA ALA A 96 -17.89 -17.05 -1.67
C ALA A 96 -17.04 -15.76 -1.70
N GLU A 97 -16.31 -15.45 -0.64
CA GLU A 97 -15.41 -14.30 -0.62
C GLU A 97 -14.22 -14.47 -1.58
N GLU A 98 -13.64 -15.67 -1.70
CA GLU A 98 -12.58 -15.97 -2.67
C GLU A 98 -13.08 -15.80 -4.13
N GLN A 99 -14.30 -16.25 -4.42
CA GLN A 99 -14.94 -16.07 -5.71
C GLN A 99 -15.24 -14.60 -6.01
N LEU A 100 -15.72 -13.85 -5.02
CA LEU A 100 -15.94 -12.42 -5.14
C LEU A 100 -14.62 -11.68 -5.38
N ALA A 101 -13.55 -12.08 -4.68
CA ALA A 101 -12.21 -11.54 -4.89
C ALA A 101 -11.75 -11.74 -6.33
N THR A 102 -11.93 -12.95 -6.84
CA THR A 102 -11.60 -13.28 -8.23
C THR A 102 -12.42 -12.45 -9.22
N LYS A 103 -13.73 -12.33 -9.01
CA LYS A 103 -14.65 -11.58 -9.89
C LYS A 103 -14.31 -10.08 -9.93
N GLU A 104 -13.92 -9.52 -8.80
CA GLU A 104 -13.53 -8.11 -8.67
C GLU A 104 -12.06 -7.86 -9.03
N ASN A 105 -11.32 -8.88 -9.50
CA ASN A 105 -9.88 -8.83 -9.75
C ASN A 105 -9.09 -8.30 -8.54
N ARG A 106 -9.54 -8.64 -7.32
CA ARG A 106 -8.85 -8.32 -6.08
C ARG A 106 -7.66 -9.24 -5.93
N LYS A 107 -6.48 -8.63 -5.81
CA LYS A 107 -5.29 -9.37 -5.40
C LYS A 107 -5.46 -9.84 -3.94
N PRO A 108 -4.94 -11.02 -3.57
CA PRO A 108 -4.91 -11.45 -2.17
C PRO A 108 -4.11 -10.44 -1.36
N ARG A 109 -4.73 -9.87 -0.32
CA ARG A 109 -4.14 -8.89 0.59
C ARG A 109 -4.19 -9.41 2.02
#